data_AF-A0AAW5XGI8-F1
#
_entry.id   AF-A0AAW5XGI8-F1
#
_cell.length_a   1.000
_cell.length_b   1.000
_cell.length_c   1.000
_cell.angle_alpha   90.00
_cell.angle_beta   90.00
_cell.angle_gamma   90.00
#
_symmetry.space_group_name_H-M   'P 1'
#
loop_
_entity.id
_entity.type
_entity.pdbx_description
1 polymer ?
#
loop_
_entity_poly.entity_id
_entity_poly.type
_entity_poly.pdbx_seq_one_letter_code
_entity_poly.pdbx_strand_id
1 'polypeptide(L)'
;MKHKGKISGLLLGNTVAVTEWIALQDVITKLDSRSFYTVFIIYILQMILSYYFGHWYDKKASEQVDTEVGGMASNDFVVDFFGKVAALSERDSHNITVYILSVKEWKGLKETVQEKKMEVLVQKLESTIVKTVRKGDVVTKWDENKYVIVAIDNGHEKSTITNRLMKNIESEIENGLLSMTLLFGAASYPIEGKTFEELLRKAQNQLYQHRNS
;
A
#
# COMPACT_ATOMS: atom_id res chain seq x y z
N MET A 1 -4.99 13.39 9.21
CA MET A 1 -4.59 13.88 10.56
C MET A 1 -3.76 12.79 11.24
N LYS A 2 -2.50 13.09 11.56
CA LYS A 2 -1.42 12.12 11.87
C LYS A 2 -1.48 11.46 13.27
N HIS A 3 -2.47 11.79 14.12
CA HIS A 3 -2.51 11.38 15.53
C HIS A 3 -3.92 11.05 16.07
N LYS A 4 -4.83 10.55 15.23
CA LYS A 4 -6.23 10.33 15.65
C LYS A 4 -6.33 9.28 16.76
N GLY A 5 -5.59 8.18 16.68
CA GLY A 5 -5.57 7.09 17.65
C GLY A 5 -5.02 7.52 19.02
N LYS A 6 -3.92 8.28 19.08
CA LYS A 6 -3.41 8.85 20.34
C LYS A 6 -4.45 9.74 21.04
N ILE A 7 -5.11 10.61 20.27
CA ILE A 7 -6.10 11.56 20.79
C ILE A 7 -7.36 10.82 21.25
N SER A 8 -7.88 9.89 20.43
CA SER A 8 -9.04 9.08 20.78
C SER A 8 -8.78 8.15 21.96
N GLY A 9 -7.60 7.53 22.03
CA GLY A 9 -7.20 6.70 23.17
C GLY A 9 -7.14 7.50 24.47
N LEU A 10 -6.50 8.68 24.47
CA LEU A 10 -6.47 9.56 25.64
C LEU A 10 -7.86 10.06 26.05
N LEU A 11 -8.74 10.36 25.09
CA LEU A 11 -10.12 10.77 25.36
C LEU A 11 -10.91 9.63 26.03
N LEU A 12 -10.88 8.42 25.46
CA LEU A 12 -11.58 7.26 26.02
C LEU A 12 -11.06 6.92 27.43
N GLY A 13 -9.73 6.89 27.61
CA GLY A 13 -9.12 6.62 28.91
C GLY A 13 -9.51 7.63 29.99
N ASN A 14 -9.58 8.93 29.62
CA ASN A 14 -10.05 9.97 30.54
C ASN A 14 -11.54 9.86 30.84
N THR A 15 -12.39 9.54 29.85
CA THR A 15 -13.83 9.38 30.11
C THR A 15 -14.11 8.26 31.10
N VAL A 16 -13.43 7.11 30.97
CA VAL A 16 -13.53 5.99 31.91
C VAL A 16 -13.06 6.44 33.31
N ALA A 17 -11.91 7.11 33.39
CA ALA A 17 -11.37 7.56 34.66
C ALA A 17 -12.27 8.57 35.39
N VAL A 18 -12.88 9.51 34.66
CA VAL A 18 -13.84 10.48 35.23
C VAL A 18 -15.11 9.77 35.71
N THR A 19 -15.62 8.79 34.96
CA THR A 19 -16.81 8.03 35.39
C THR A 19 -16.54 7.18 36.64
N GLU A 20 -15.37 6.56 36.74
CA GLU A 20 -14.95 5.79 37.92
C GLU A 20 -14.75 6.69 39.13
N TRP A 21 -14.17 7.88 38.94
CA TRP A 21 -14.00 8.87 40.00
C TRP A 21 -15.35 9.32 40.59
N ILE A 22 -16.32 9.62 39.72
CA ILE A 22 -17.67 10.02 40.15
C ILE A 22 -18.38 8.85 40.85
N ALA A 23 -18.31 7.64 40.27
CA ALA A 23 -18.96 6.46 40.85
C ALA A 23 -18.39 6.04 42.20
N LEU A 24 -17.10 6.31 42.45
CA LEU A 24 -16.39 5.93 43.67
C LEU A 24 -16.15 7.11 44.62
N GLN A 25 -16.74 8.28 44.38
CA GLN A 25 -16.48 9.50 45.16
C GLN A 25 -16.69 9.31 46.68
N ASP A 26 -17.76 8.63 47.08
CA ASP A 26 -18.07 8.34 48.49
C ASP A 26 -17.12 7.34 49.14
N VAL A 27 -16.51 6.47 48.32
CA VAL A 27 -15.50 5.51 48.78
C VAL A 27 -14.15 6.22 48.91
N ILE A 28 -13.77 7.01 47.90
CA ILE A 28 -12.50 7.75 47.84
C ILE A 28 -12.35 8.73 49.00
N THR A 29 -13.43 9.42 49.36
CA THR A 29 -13.45 10.38 50.48
C THR A 29 -13.24 9.74 51.86
N LYS A 30 -13.43 8.43 51.98
CA LYS A 30 -13.24 7.66 53.21
C LYS A 30 -11.96 6.82 53.20
N LEU A 31 -11.14 6.91 52.15
CA LEU A 31 -9.90 6.15 52.05
C LEU A 31 -8.81 6.74 52.95
N ASP A 32 -8.04 5.87 53.57
CA ASP A 32 -6.77 6.23 54.19
C ASP A 32 -5.75 6.68 53.13
N SER A 33 -4.77 7.49 53.55
CA SER A 33 -3.78 8.12 52.67
C SER A 33 -3.06 7.10 51.79
N ARG A 34 -2.72 5.92 52.32
CA ARG A 34 -2.07 4.85 51.54
C ARG A 34 -2.92 4.35 50.38
N SER A 35 -4.21 4.09 50.62
CA SER A 35 -5.13 3.60 49.60
C SER A 35 -5.42 4.66 48.54
N PHE A 36 -5.44 5.94 48.92
CA PHE A 36 -5.55 7.06 47.98
C PHE A 36 -4.37 7.07 46.99
N TYR A 37 -3.13 6.93 47.48
CA TYR A 37 -1.96 6.85 46.60
C TYR A 37 -2.00 5.63 45.67
N THR A 38 -2.49 4.48 46.14
CA THR A 38 -2.65 3.29 45.28
C THR A 38 -3.60 3.56 44.11
N VAL A 39 -4.76 4.16 44.37
CA VAL A 39 -5.75 4.53 43.33
C VAL A 39 -5.15 5.55 42.37
N PHE A 40 -4.42 6.54 42.88
CA PHE A 40 -3.75 7.55 42.05
C PHE A 40 -2.70 6.94 41.10
N ILE A 41 -1.90 5.98 41.58
CA ILE A 41 -0.92 5.26 40.75
C ILE A 41 -1.62 4.45 39.65
N ILE A 42 -2.75 3.80 39.96
CA ILE A 42 -3.54 3.05 38.97
C ILE A 42 -4.03 3.98 37.85
N TYR A 43 -4.52 5.18 38.17
CA TYR A 43 -4.93 6.16 37.16
C TYR A 43 -3.79 6.61 36.25
N ILE A 44 -2.59 6.84 36.81
CA ILE A 44 -1.40 7.19 36.01
C ILE A 44 -1.04 6.03 35.06
N LEU A 45 -1.06 4.79 35.56
CA LEU A 45 -0.80 3.60 34.73
C LEU A 45 -1.83 3.45 33.60
N GLN A 46 -3.11 3.68 33.89
CA GLN A 46 -4.19 3.64 32.90
C GLN A 46 -3.98 4.70 31.81
N MET A 47 -3.54 5.91 32.17
CA MET A 47 -3.26 6.97 31.19
C MET A 47 -2.09 6.61 30.26
N ILE A 48 -1.02 6.02 30.81
CA ILE A 48 0.13 5.52 30.04
C ILE A 48 -0.32 4.40 29.09
N LEU A 49 -1.14 3.47 29.58
CA LEU A 49 -1.65 2.36 28.79
C LEU A 49 -2.56 2.84 27.65
N SER A 50 -3.42 3.82 27.93
CA SER A 50 -4.32 4.42 26.94
C SER A 50 -3.54 5.15 25.83
N TYR A 51 -2.47 5.86 26.20
CA TYR A 51 -1.55 6.46 25.23
C TYR A 51 -0.86 5.41 24.36
N TYR A 52 -0.36 4.33 24.98
CA TYR A 52 0.31 3.24 24.28
C TYR A 52 -0.62 2.54 23.26
N PHE A 53 -1.85 2.20 23.67
CA PHE A 53 -2.83 1.61 22.77
C PHE A 53 -3.24 2.57 21.64
N GLY A 54 -3.38 3.86 21.93
CA GLY A 54 -3.64 4.88 20.90
C GLY A 54 -2.52 4.99 19.87
N HIS A 55 -1.25 4.93 20.32
CA HIS A 55 -0.10 4.88 19.43
C HIS A 55 -0.07 3.60 18.58
N TRP A 56 -0.35 2.44 19.19
CA TRP A 56 -0.41 1.17 18.49
C TRP A 56 -1.52 1.14 17.43
N TYR A 57 -2.69 1.72 17.75
CA TYR A 57 -3.79 1.88 16.81
C TYR A 57 -3.39 2.78 15.64
N ASP A 58 -2.76 3.93 15.90
CA ASP A 58 -2.26 4.81 14.84
C ASP A 58 -1.28 4.09 13.90
N LYS A 59 -0.38 3.26 14.44
CA LYS A 59 0.57 2.46 13.65
C LYS A 59 -0.14 1.45 12.73
N LYS A 60 -1.11 0.69 13.26
CA LYS A 60 -1.87 -0.27 12.45
C LYS A 60 -2.80 0.41 11.43
N ALA A 61 -3.38 1.54 11.78
CA ALA A 61 -4.23 2.31 10.88
C ALA A 61 -3.42 2.93 9.74
N SER A 62 -2.18 3.40 9.98
CA SER A 62 -1.29 3.82 8.90
C SER A 62 -0.88 2.65 8.00
N GLU A 63 -0.55 1.49 8.59
CA GLU A 63 -0.22 0.28 7.82
C GLU A 63 -1.41 -0.14 6.92
N GLN A 64 -2.65 -0.10 7.41
CA GLN A 64 -3.84 -0.42 6.61
C GLN A 64 -4.16 0.61 5.53
N VAL A 65 -3.97 1.90 5.79
CA VAL A 65 -4.19 2.96 4.79
C VAL A 65 -3.15 2.90 3.68
N ASP A 66 -1.91 2.51 4.00
CA ASP A 66 -0.89 2.26 2.99
C ASP A 66 -1.17 0.98 2.17
N THR A 67 -1.97 0.05 2.71
CA THR A 67 -2.20 -1.25 2.08
C THR A 67 -3.18 -1.21 0.89
N GLU A 68 -4.11 -0.25 0.80
CA GLU A 68 -5.08 -0.21 -0.31
C GLU A 68 -5.52 1.21 -0.68
N VAL A 69 -4.72 1.91 -1.50
CA VAL A 69 -5.22 3.10 -2.22
C VAL A 69 -5.70 2.65 -3.60
N GLY A 70 -7.01 2.68 -3.83
CA GLY A 70 -7.59 2.35 -5.15
C GLY A 70 -7.48 0.87 -5.56
N GLY A 71 -7.27 -0.05 -4.60
CA GLY A 71 -7.08 -1.48 -4.86
C GLY A 71 -5.63 -1.87 -5.19
N MET A 72 -4.67 -0.96 -4.95
CA MET A 72 -3.23 -1.21 -5.07
C MET A 72 -2.58 -1.33 -3.69
N ALA A 73 -1.65 -2.27 -3.55
CA ALA A 73 -0.86 -2.53 -2.36
C ALA A 73 0.20 -1.45 -2.09
N SER A 74 0.76 -1.44 -0.88
CA SER A 74 1.96 -0.67 -0.59
C SER A 74 3.20 -1.25 -1.28
N ASN A 75 4.23 -0.41 -1.47
CA ASN A 75 5.51 -0.86 -2.01
C ASN A 75 6.14 -1.95 -1.12
N ASP A 76 6.12 -1.75 0.20
CA ASP A 76 6.66 -2.73 1.16
C ASP A 76 5.91 -4.07 1.07
N PHE A 77 4.59 -4.03 0.94
CA PHE A 77 3.80 -5.25 0.78
C PHE A 77 4.14 -6.01 -0.50
N VAL A 78 4.38 -5.32 -1.62
CA VAL A 78 4.81 -5.95 -2.88
C VAL A 78 6.17 -6.63 -2.74
N VAL A 79 7.11 -6.01 -2.05
CA VAL A 79 8.44 -6.59 -1.79
C VAL A 79 8.32 -7.82 -0.88
N ASP A 80 7.55 -7.72 0.20
CA ASP A 80 7.28 -8.84 1.11
C ASP A 80 6.56 -9.99 0.40
N PHE A 81 5.59 -9.66 -0.46
CA PHE A 81 4.88 -10.64 -1.28
C PHE A 81 5.84 -11.37 -2.20
N PHE A 82 6.71 -10.64 -2.91
CA PHE A 82 7.77 -11.24 -3.74
C PHE A 82 8.62 -12.22 -2.94
N GLY A 83 9.10 -11.83 -1.76
CA GLY A 83 9.93 -12.71 -0.92
C GLY A 83 9.21 -14.01 -0.54
N LYS A 84 7.92 -13.93 -0.20
CA LYS A 84 7.09 -15.10 0.11
C LYS A 84 6.89 -16.01 -1.10
N VAL A 85 6.55 -15.45 -2.26
CA VAL A 85 6.32 -16.27 -3.46
C VAL A 85 7.63 -16.85 -3.99
N ALA A 86 8.75 -16.14 -3.91
CA ALA A 86 10.07 -16.64 -4.30
C ALA A 86 10.47 -17.88 -3.48
N ALA A 87 10.26 -17.84 -2.17
CA ALA A 87 10.49 -19.00 -1.30
C ALA A 87 9.61 -20.22 -1.65
N LEU A 88 8.39 -19.99 -2.17
CA LEU A 88 7.50 -21.05 -2.64
C LEU A 88 7.93 -21.58 -4.02
N SER A 89 8.35 -20.70 -4.91
CA SER A 89 8.81 -21.00 -6.27
C SER A 89 10.01 -21.96 -6.31
N GLU A 90 10.92 -21.86 -5.34
CA GLU A 90 12.06 -22.80 -5.19
C GLU A 90 11.62 -24.27 -5.04
N ARG A 91 10.39 -24.52 -4.58
CA ARG A 91 9.85 -25.87 -4.36
C ARG A 91 8.97 -26.34 -5.52
N ASP A 92 8.19 -25.43 -6.10
CA ASP A 92 7.11 -25.77 -7.04
C ASP A 92 7.44 -25.46 -8.51
N SER A 93 8.65 -25.00 -8.83
CA SER A 93 9.14 -24.71 -10.20
C SER A 93 8.31 -23.67 -10.99
N HIS A 94 7.53 -22.84 -10.30
CA HIS A 94 6.82 -21.72 -10.94
C HIS A 94 7.74 -20.52 -11.07
N ASN A 95 7.68 -19.77 -12.16
CA ASN A 95 8.42 -18.51 -12.27
C ASN A 95 7.63 -17.38 -11.60
N ILE A 96 8.33 -16.36 -11.16
CA ILE A 96 7.71 -15.13 -10.66
C ILE A 96 8.22 -14.01 -11.55
N THR A 97 7.31 -13.20 -12.06
CA THR A 97 7.67 -12.08 -12.91
C THR A 97 7.34 -10.77 -12.23
N VAL A 98 8.33 -9.87 -12.23
CA VAL A 98 8.18 -8.47 -11.84
C VAL A 98 7.96 -7.66 -13.10
N TYR A 99 6.78 -7.03 -13.20
CA TYR A 99 6.44 -6.10 -14.26
C TYR A 99 6.56 -4.68 -13.75
N ILE A 100 6.98 -3.78 -14.63
CA ILE A 100 6.88 -2.34 -14.41
C ILE A 100 6.18 -1.68 -15.60
N LEU A 101 5.24 -0.81 -15.28
CA LEU A 101 4.52 0.04 -16.22
C LEU A 101 4.90 1.48 -15.95
N SER A 102 5.08 2.29 -16.99
CA SER A 102 5.29 3.73 -16.87
C SER A 102 4.43 4.47 -17.89
N VAL A 103 3.77 5.55 -17.46
CA VAL A 103 3.12 6.47 -18.40
C VAL A 103 4.17 7.12 -19.28
N LYS A 104 4.01 7.02 -20.61
CA LYS A 104 4.88 7.67 -21.61
C LYS A 104 4.70 9.19 -21.52
N GLU A 105 5.79 9.94 -21.63
CA GLU A 105 5.78 11.41 -21.67
C GLU A 105 5.05 12.09 -20.49
N TRP A 106 5.11 11.49 -19.30
CA TRP A 106 4.43 11.99 -18.09
C TRP A 106 4.61 13.49 -17.81
N LYS A 107 5.83 14.01 -18.00
CA LYS A 107 6.12 15.44 -17.79
C LYS A 107 5.31 16.33 -18.74
N GLY A 108 5.29 16.01 -20.03
CA GLY A 108 4.51 16.76 -21.02
C GLY A 108 3.01 16.67 -20.77
N LEU A 109 2.53 15.50 -20.32
CA LEU A 109 1.14 15.32 -19.91
C LEU A 109 0.77 16.21 -18.71
N LYS A 110 1.63 16.27 -17.68
CA LYS A 110 1.45 17.16 -16.50
C LYS A 110 1.39 18.64 -16.87
N GLU A 111 2.18 19.07 -17.86
CA GLU A 111 2.20 20.46 -18.31
C GLU A 111 0.97 20.83 -19.16
N THR A 112 0.39 19.87 -19.87
CA THR A 112 -0.70 20.11 -20.83
C THR A 112 -2.10 19.91 -20.23
N VAL A 113 -2.23 19.02 -19.24
CA VAL A 113 -3.52 18.59 -18.71
C VAL A 113 -3.80 19.27 -17.37
N GLN A 114 -4.99 19.87 -17.24
CA GLN A 114 -5.44 20.45 -15.97
C GLN A 114 -5.46 19.40 -14.85
N GLU A 115 -5.06 19.79 -13.64
CA GLU A 115 -4.92 18.90 -12.47
C GLU A 115 -6.14 18.01 -12.21
N LYS A 116 -7.35 18.57 -12.23
CA LYS A 116 -8.59 17.79 -12.06
C LYS A 116 -8.79 16.72 -13.13
N LYS A 117 -8.43 17.02 -14.38
CA LYS A 117 -8.54 16.06 -15.49
C LYS A 117 -7.45 14.99 -15.38
N MET A 118 -6.25 15.36 -14.91
CA MET A 118 -5.17 14.41 -14.63
C MET A 118 -5.57 13.41 -13.56
N GLU A 119 -6.18 13.87 -12.46
CA GLU A 119 -6.64 13.00 -11.37
C GLU A 119 -7.62 11.94 -11.89
N VAL A 120 -8.59 12.32 -12.72
CA VAL A 120 -9.55 11.39 -13.33
C VAL A 120 -8.87 10.38 -14.25
N LEU A 121 -7.91 10.82 -15.07
CA LEU A 121 -7.15 9.94 -15.97
C LEU A 121 -6.32 8.92 -15.19
N VAL A 122 -5.67 9.36 -14.11
CA VAL A 122 -4.85 8.50 -13.23
C VAL A 122 -5.74 7.49 -12.50
N GLN A 123 -6.85 7.92 -11.89
CA GLN A 123 -7.79 7.00 -11.22
C GLN A 123 -8.37 5.97 -12.19
N LYS A 124 -8.69 6.39 -13.41
CA LYS A 124 -9.20 5.49 -14.44
C LYS A 124 -8.14 4.46 -14.84
N LEU A 125 -6.90 4.91 -15.08
CA LEU A 125 -5.77 4.02 -15.38
C LEU A 125 -5.56 2.99 -14.26
N GLU A 126 -5.48 3.45 -13.01
CA GLU A 126 -5.30 2.62 -11.83
C GLU A 126 -6.41 1.55 -11.74
N SER A 127 -7.66 1.96 -11.95
CA SER A 127 -8.80 1.05 -11.96
C SER A 127 -8.72 -0.01 -13.08
N THR A 128 -8.23 0.38 -14.26
CA THR A 128 -8.05 -0.54 -15.40
C THR A 128 -6.94 -1.54 -15.12
N ILE A 129 -5.84 -1.11 -14.51
CA ILE A 129 -4.75 -2.02 -14.11
C ILE A 129 -5.27 -3.05 -13.10
N VAL A 130 -5.91 -2.59 -12.01
CA VAL A 130 -6.42 -3.46 -10.94
C VAL A 130 -7.45 -4.47 -11.47
N LYS A 131 -8.35 -4.05 -12.37
CA LYS A 131 -9.32 -4.96 -13.01
C LYS A 131 -8.68 -5.96 -13.96
N THR A 132 -7.50 -5.66 -14.49
CA THR A 132 -6.81 -6.51 -15.46
C THR A 132 -5.91 -7.54 -14.79
N VAL A 133 -5.30 -7.23 -13.65
CA VAL A 133 -4.50 -8.22 -12.92
C VAL A 133 -5.39 -9.29 -12.27
N ARG A 134 -4.85 -10.49 -12.02
CA ARG A 134 -5.59 -11.56 -11.35
C ARG A 134 -5.57 -11.32 -9.83
N LYS A 135 -6.50 -11.95 -9.11
CA LYS A 135 -6.53 -11.88 -7.63
C LYS A 135 -5.26 -12.41 -6.94
N GLY A 136 -4.50 -13.27 -7.61
CA GLY A 136 -3.24 -13.81 -7.10
C GLY A 136 -2.01 -12.95 -7.43
N ASP A 137 -2.18 -11.90 -8.25
CA ASP A 137 -1.14 -10.94 -8.57
C ASP A 137 -1.24 -9.76 -7.59
N VAL A 138 -0.11 -9.12 -7.30
CA VAL A 138 -0.09 -7.91 -6.45
C VAL A 138 0.41 -6.74 -7.27
N VAL A 139 -0.32 -5.62 -7.22
CA VAL A 139 0.03 -4.37 -7.91
C VAL A 139 0.23 -3.24 -6.90
N THR A 140 1.22 -2.39 -7.13
CA THR A 140 1.45 -1.15 -6.38
C THR A 140 1.68 0.03 -7.33
N LYS A 141 1.35 1.22 -6.84
CA LYS A 141 1.84 2.49 -7.40
C LYS A 141 3.24 2.77 -6.84
N TRP A 142 4.25 2.44 -7.65
CA TRP A 142 5.65 2.51 -7.24
C TRP A 142 6.18 3.94 -7.17
N ASP A 143 5.69 4.80 -8.06
CA ASP A 143 6.08 6.21 -8.22
C ASP A 143 4.87 6.99 -8.78
N GLU A 144 4.99 8.31 -8.97
CA GLU A 144 3.89 9.15 -9.46
C GLU A 144 3.24 8.62 -10.76
N ASN A 145 4.06 8.05 -11.65
CA ASN A 145 3.67 7.60 -12.99
C ASN A 145 4.08 6.14 -13.28
N LYS A 146 4.52 5.40 -12.27
CA LYS A 146 4.99 4.02 -12.41
C LYS A 146 4.20 3.07 -11.53
N TYR A 147 3.93 1.91 -12.07
CA TYR A 147 3.22 0.84 -11.39
C TYR A 147 4.05 -0.43 -11.48
N VAL A 148 4.10 -1.19 -10.38
CA VAL A 148 4.82 -2.47 -10.33
C VAL A 148 3.82 -3.57 -10.04
N ILE A 149 3.95 -4.68 -10.77
CA ILE A 149 3.11 -5.87 -10.57
C ILE A 149 4.03 -7.06 -10.33
N VAL A 150 3.73 -7.84 -9.29
CA VAL A 150 4.36 -9.14 -9.04
C VAL A 150 3.32 -10.22 -9.30
N ALA A 151 3.62 -11.11 -10.25
CA ALA A 151 2.73 -12.19 -10.65
C ALA A 151 3.48 -13.52 -10.66
N ILE A 152 2.78 -14.59 -10.30
CA ILE A 152 3.27 -15.96 -10.46
C ILE A 152 2.85 -16.44 -11.86
N ASP A 153 3.83 -16.70 -12.72
CA ASP A 153 3.59 -17.12 -14.09
C ASP A 153 4.66 -18.10 -14.61
N ASN A 154 4.61 -18.42 -15.91
CA ASN A 154 5.56 -19.32 -16.55
C ASN A 154 6.70 -18.56 -17.24
N GLY A 155 7.05 -17.37 -16.73
CA GLY A 155 8.00 -16.44 -17.31
C GLY A 155 7.33 -15.36 -18.16
N HIS A 156 7.96 -14.19 -18.23
CA HIS A 156 7.39 -13.00 -18.86
C HIS A 156 7.10 -13.18 -20.35
N GLU A 157 7.92 -13.97 -21.05
CA GLU A 157 7.76 -14.28 -22.49
C GLU A 157 6.47 -15.04 -22.79
N LYS A 158 6.03 -15.90 -21.87
CA LYS A 158 4.81 -16.72 -22.03
C LYS A 158 3.60 -16.10 -21.35
N SER A 159 3.80 -15.03 -20.58
CA SER A 159 2.75 -14.40 -19.80
C SER A 159 1.88 -13.53 -20.70
N THR A 160 0.56 -13.62 -20.48
CA THR A 160 -0.43 -12.83 -21.23
C THR A 160 -0.77 -11.52 -20.53
N ILE A 161 -0.18 -11.22 -19.37
CA ILE A 161 -0.54 -10.06 -18.56
C ILE A 161 -0.29 -8.75 -19.30
N THR A 162 0.86 -8.60 -19.97
CA THR A 162 1.20 -7.42 -20.78
C THR A 162 0.19 -7.21 -21.90
N ASN A 163 -0.14 -8.27 -22.65
CA ASN A 163 -1.12 -8.19 -23.75
C ASN A 163 -2.52 -7.85 -23.24
N ARG A 164 -2.93 -8.41 -22.10
CA ARG A 164 -4.22 -8.10 -21.46
C ARG A 164 -4.28 -6.64 -21.00
N LEU A 165 -3.19 -6.15 -20.39
CA LEU A 165 -3.06 -4.76 -19.96
C LEU A 165 -3.12 -3.82 -21.17
N MET A 166 -2.29 -4.04 -22.19
CA MET A 166 -2.30 -3.26 -23.42
C MET A 166 -3.70 -3.21 -24.04
N LYS A 167 -4.33 -4.38 -24.26
CA LYS A 167 -5.67 -4.44 -24.87
C LYS A 167 -6.73 -3.69 -24.06
N ASN A 168 -6.75 -3.85 -22.74
CA ASN A 168 -7.74 -3.18 -21.90
C ASN A 168 -7.49 -1.67 -21.81
N ILE A 169 -6.23 -1.24 -21.80
CA ILE A 169 -5.85 0.17 -21.82
C ILE A 169 -6.20 0.80 -23.16
N GLU A 170 -5.86 0.16 -24.28
CA GLU A 170 -6.21 0.59 -25.64
C GLU A 170 -7.72 0.71 -25.82
N SER A 171 -8.50 -0.26 -25.32
CA SER A 171 -9.96 -0.17 -25.36
C SER A 171 -10.50 1.04 -24.58
N GLU A 172 -9.91 1.37 -23.43
CA GLU A 172 -10.29 2.56 -22.68
C GLU A 172 -9.88 3.85 -23.41
N ILE A 173 -8.79 3.82 -24.21
CA ILE A 173 -8.38 4.92 -25.08
C ILE A 173 -9.38 5.11 -26.25
N GLU A 174 -9.74 4.02 -26.94
CA GLU A 174 -10.69 4.05 -28.05
C GLU A 174 -12.08 4.56 -27.63
N ASN A 175 -12.51 4.22 -26.42
CA ASN A 175 -13.75 4.72 -25.83
C ASN A 175 -13.66 6.20 -25.37
N GLY A 176 -12.51 6.86 -25.55
CA GLY A 176 -12.27 8.23 -25.11
C GLY A 176 -12.18 8.41 -23.60
N LEU A 177 -12.06 7.31 -22.85
CA LEU A 177 -12.01 7.29 -21.38
C LEU A 177 -10.58 7.41 -20.85
N LEU A 178 -9.59 7.14 -21.70
CA LEU A 178 -8.16 7.29 -21.40
C LEU A 178 -7.45 7.98 -22.58
N SER A 179 -6.34 8.66 -22.31
CA SER A 179 -5.52 9.28 -23.36
C SER A 179 -4.03 9.09 -23.12
N MET A 180 -3.65 8.07 -22.36
CA MET A 180 -2.28 7.82 -21.92
C MET A 180 -1.74 6.53 -22.52
N THR A 181 -0.55 6.61 -23.12
CA THR A 181 0.19 5.42 -23.56
C THR A 181 1.10 4.93 -22.45
N LEU A 182 1.19 3.61 -22.26
CA LEU A 182 2.10 3.00 -21.29
C LEU A 182 3.28 2.33 -21.97
N LEU A 183 4.43 2.44 -21.32
CA LEU A 183 5.61 1.63 -21.59
C LEU A 183 5.62 0.47 -20.59
N PHE A 184 6.11 -0.68 -21.04
CA PHE A 184 6.19 -1.92 -20.26
C PHE A 184 7.61 -2.45 -20.20
N GLY A 185 7.96 -3.03 -19.06
CA GLY A 185 9.17 -3.83 -18.86
C GLY A 185 8.87 -4.96 -17.89
N ALA A 186 9.58 -6.08 -18.04
CA ALA A 186 9.39 -7.26 -17.20
C ALA A 186 10.72 -7.99 -16.96
N ALA A 187 10.83 -8.67 -15.83
CA ALA A 187 11.93 -9.60 -15.57
C ALA A 187 11.45 -10.75 -14.68
N SER A 188 11.90 -11.97 -14.97
CA SER A 188 11.44 -13.20 -14.33
C SER A 188 12.49 -13.82 -13.40
N TYR A 189 12.09 -14.07 -12.15
CA TYR A 189 12.78 -14.96 -11.22
C TYR A 189 12.61 -16.44 -11.65
N PRO A 190 13.63 -17.30 -11.47
CA PRO A 190 14.99 -16.99 -11.02
C PRO A 190 15.97 -16.68 -12.15
N ILE A 191 15.51 -16.71 -13.42
CA ILE A 191 16.37 -16.69 -14.61
C ILE A 191 17.06 -15.34 -14.79
N GLU A 192 16.32 -14.25 -14.61
CA GLU A 192 16.81 -12.90 -14.85
C GLU A 192 17.28 -12.20 -13.57
N GLY A 193 17.08 -12.79 -12.40
CA GLY A 193 17.50 -12.20 -11.12
C GLY A 193 17.01 -13.03 -9.95
N LYS A 194 17.66 -12.86 -8.80
CA LYS A 194 17.33 -13.59 -7.57
C LYS A 194 16.66 -12.72 -6.52
N THR A 195 16.76 -11.40 -6.64
CA THR A 195 16.09 -10.46 -5.73
C THR A 195 15.08 -9.59 -6.48
N PHE A 196 14.14 -9.02 -5.73
CA PHE A 196 13.15 -8.10 -6.28
C PHE A 196 13.82 -6.90 -6.95
N GLU A 197 14.86 -6.34 -6.33
CA GLU A 197 15.58 -5.15 -6.81
C GLU A 197 16.31 -5.44 -8.12
N GLU A 198 16.92 -6.62 -8.26
CA GLU A 198 17.59 -7.02 -9.49
C GLU A 198 16.61 -7.12 -10.67
N LEU A 199 15.47 -7.76 -10.43
CA LEU A 199 14.40 -7.92 -11.42
C LEU A 199 13.78 -6.59 -11.78
N LEU A 200 13.43 -5.77 -10.78
CA LEU A 200 12.88 -4.43 -10.99
C LEU A 200 13.84 -3.55 -11.79
N ARG A 201 15.13 -3.58 -11.49
CA ARG A 201 16.16 -2.84 -12.24
C ARG A 201 16.25 -3.30 -13.69
N LYS A 202 16.20 -4.60 -13.96
CA LYS A 202 16.19 -5.13 -15.34
C LYS A 202 14.93 -4.72 -16.09
N ALA A 203 13.78 -4.84 -15.47
CA ALA A 203 12.51 -4.42 -16.03
C ALA A 203 12.49 -2.90 -16.32
N GLN A 204 13.08 -2.08 -15.44
CA GLN A 204 13.29 -0.65 -15.66
C GLN A 204 14.19 -0.36 -16.86
N ASN A 205 15.30 -1.10 -17.03
CA ASN A 205 16.18 -0.92 -18.17
C ASN A 205 15.45 -1.16 -19.51
N GLN A 206 14.54 -2.13 -19.57
CA GLN A 206 13.69 -2.33 -20.75
C GLN A 206 12.78 -1.12 -21.03
N LEU A 207 12.20 -0.49 -19.99
CA LEU A 207 11.43 0.76 -20.17
C LEU A 207 12.29 1.89 -20.76
N TYR A 208 13.54 2.03 -20.30
CA TYR A 208 14.46 3.04 -20.83
C TYR A 208 14.77 2.82 -22.31
N GLN A 209 14.94 1.56 -22.72
CA GLN A 209 15.15 1.20 -24.12
C GLN A 209 13.93 1.55 -24.97
N HIS A 210 12.72 1.16 -24.53
CA HIS A 210 11.47 1.47 -25.22
C HIS A 210 11.14 2.97 -25.27
N ARG A 211 11.70 3.78 -24.36
CA ARG A 211 11.50 5.24 -24.38
C ARG A 211 12.35 5.92 -25.47
N ASN A 212 13.52 5.36 -25.76
CA ASN A 212 14.50 5.94 -26.67
C ASN A 212 14.49 5.30 -28.08
N SER A 213 13.67 4.26 -28.28
CA SER A 213 13.38 3.64 -29.58
C SER A 213 12.23 4.35 -30.29
#